data_AF-A0A1I2L445-F1
#
_entry.id   AF-A0A1I2L445-F1
#
_cell.length_a   1.000
_cell.length_b   1.000
_cell.length_c   1.000
_cell.angle_alpha   90.00
_cell.angle_beta   90.00
_cell.angle_gamma   90.00
#
_symmetry.space_group_name_H-M   'P 1'
#
loop_
_entity.id
_entity.type
_entity.pdbx_description
1 polymer ?
#
loop_
_entity_poly.entity_id
_entity_poly.type
_entity_poly.pdbx_seq_one_letter_code
_entity_poly.pdbx_strand_id
1 'polypeptide(L)' 'MGKHYVRTSLIIGIVVFIISVFVLVAVGSPAPYLGSLVVGFIVWEISFYHLFAKDRDKRNISPGRN' A
#
# COMPACT_ATOMS: atom_id res chain seq x y z
N MET A 1 -3.56 18.65 3.92
CA MET A 1 -3.19 17.45 4.71
C MET A 1 -2.93 16.24 3.81
N GLY A 2 -1.94 16.27 2.90
CA GLY A 2 -1.68 15.16 1.95
C GLY A 2 -0.33 14.45 2.12
N LYS A 3 0.66 15.11 2.75
CA LYS A 3 2.07 14.65 2.72
C LYS A 3 2.36 13.45 3.62
N HIS A 4 1.62 13.28 4.71
CA HIS A 4 1.79 12.15 5.62
C HIS A 4 1.21 10.84 5.07
N TYR A 5 0.08 10.90 4.38
CA TYR A 5 -0.61 9.71 3.86
C TYR A 5 0.13 9.03 2.72
N VAL A 6 0.67 9.83 1.79
CA VAL A 6 1.52 9.31 0.71
C VAL A 6 2.74 8.60 1.29
N ARG A 7 3.33 9.17 2.36
CA ARG A 7 4.44 8.54 3.09
C ARG A 7 4.03 7.21 3.72
N THR A 8 2.87 7.13 4.37
CA THR A 8 2.37 5.90 4.99
C THR A 8 2.09 4.81 3.95
N SER A 9 1.41 5.12 2.85
CA SER A 9 1.20 4.14 1.76
C SER A 9 2.50 3.67 1.12
N LEU A 10 3.47 4.57 0.94
CA LEU A 10 4.79 4.21 0.41
C LEU A 10 5.54 3.26 1.35
N ILE A 11 5.50 3.53 2.67
CA ILE A 11 6.13 2.66 3.69
C ILE A 11 5.48 1.27 3.67
N ILE A 12 4.14 1.19 3.62
CA ILE A 12 3.42 -0.08 3.58
C ILE A 12 3.80 -0.88 2.32
N GLY A 13 3.86 -0.22 1.16
CA GLY A 13 4.29 -0.86 -0.09
C GLY A 13 5.72 -1.42 0.00
N ILE A 14 6.66 -0.65 0.58
CA ILE A 14 8.06 -1.09 0.76
C ILE A 14 8.14 -2.30 1.70
N VAL A 15 7.42 -2.27 2.82
CA VAL A 15 7.41 -3.38 3.81
C VAL A 15 6.89 -4.66 3.17
N VAL A 16 5.78 -4.58 2.44
CA VAL A 16 5.19 -5.75 1.77
C VAL A 16 6.09 -6.27 0.66
N PHE A 17 6.75 -5.38 -0.09
CA PHE A 17 7.73 -5.78 -1.11
C PHE A 17 8.88 -6.59 -0.50
N ILE A 18 9.47 -6.12 0.61
CA ILE A 18 10.57 -6.82 1.30
C ILE A 18 10.12 -8.20 1.79
N ILE A 19 8.94 -8.29 2.42
CA ILE A 19 8.38 -9.56 2.89
C ILE A 19 8.14 -10.52 1.72
N SER A 20 7.58 -10.03 0.62
CA SER A 20 7.27 -10.84 -0.57
C SER A 20 8.55 -11.35 -1.24
N VAL A 21 9.60 -10.51 -1.38
CA VAL A 21 10.91 -10.95 -1.85
C VAL A 21 11.44 -12.09 -0.98
N PHE A 22 11.39 -11.94 0.34
CA PHE A 22 11.89 -12.95 1.28
C PHE A 22 11.18 -14.29 1.11
N VAL A 23 9.85 -14.26 0.98
CA VAL A 23 9.02 -15.46 0.76
C VAL A 23 9.33 -16.11 -0.59
N LEU A 24 9.39 -15.33 -1.68
CA LEU A 24 9.62 -15.90 -3.01
C LEU A 24 11.04 -16.44 -3.19
N VAL A 25 12.03 -15.82 -2.55
CA VAL A 25 13.41 -16.33 -2.49
C VAL A 25 13.45 -17.63 -1.68
N ALA A 26 12.78 -17.68 -0.52
CA ALA A 26 12.73 -18.89 0.31
C ALA A 26 12.03 -20.08 -0.39
N VAL A 27 11.06 -19.82 -1.26
CA VAL A 27 10.36 -20.84 -2.06
C VAL A 27 11.20 -21.33 -3.25
N GLY A 28 12.35 -20.70 -3.54
CA GLY A 28 13.20 -21.09 -4.68
C GLY A 28 12.57 -20.75 -6.03
N SER A 29 11.71 -19.72 -6.09
CA SER A 29 11.07 -19.32 -7.33
C SER A 29 12.12 -18.91 -8.38
N PRO A 30 11.98 -19.31 -9.65
CA PRO A 30 12.90 -18.92 -10.72
C PRO A 30 12.85 -17.42 -11.06
N ALA A 31 11.82 -16.69 -10.61
CA ALA A 31 11.69 -15.25 -10.84
C ALA A 31 11.17 -14.52 -9.57
N PRO A 32 11.93 -14.54 -8.46
CA PRO A 32 11.44 -14.06 -7.17
C PRO A 32 11.24 -12.53 -7.16
N TYR A 33 12.05 -11.81 -7.92
CA TYR A 33 11.96 -10.35 -8.06
C TYR A 33 10.72 -9.90 -8.85
N LEU A 34 10.36 -10.61 -9.93
CA LEU A 34 9.17 -10.28 -10.72
C LEU A 34 7.90 -10.59 -9.93
N GLY A 35 7.84 -11.74 -9.26
CA GLY A 35 6.68 -12.09 -8.45
C GLY A 35 6.49 -11.16 -7.25
N SER A 36 7.56 -10.78 -6.56
CA SER A 36 7.48 -9.84 -5.45
C SER A 36 7.09 -8.44 -5.90
N LEU A 37 7.47 -8.04 -7.11
CA LEU A 37 7.11 -6.75 -7.70
C LEU A 37 5.61 -6.70 -8.03
N VAL A 38 5.06 -7.76 -8.62
CA VAL A 38 3.61 -7.87 -8.88
C VAL A 38 2.81 -7.88 -7.59
N VAL A 39 3.20 -8.72 -6.62
CA VAL A 39 2.51 -8.81 -5.31
C VAL A 39 2.61 -7.50 -4.55
N GLY A 40 3.80 -6.89 -4.51
CA GLY A 40 4.01 -5.59 -3.88
C GLY A 40 3.17 -4.49 -4.52
N PHE A 41 3.05 -4.49 -5.85
CA PHE A 41 2.25 -3.51 -6.59
C PHE A 41 0.74 -3.66 -6.30
N ILE A 42 0.22 -4.90 -6.30
CA ILE A 42 -1.20 -5.17 -5.99
C ILE A 42 -1.54 -4.74 -4.56
N VAL A 43 -0.71 -5.10 -3.58
CA VAL A 43 -0.96 -4.72 -2.18
C VAL A 43 -0.83 -3.21 -1.97
N TRP A 44 0.11 -2.57 -2.66
CA TRP A 44 0.23 -1.12 -2.66
C TRP A 44 -1.02 -0.45 -3.25
N GLU A 45 -1.54 -0.96 -4.37
CA GLU A 45 -2.75 -0.44 -5.01
C GLU A 45 -3.98 -0.56 -4.10
N ILE A 46 -4.19 -1.72 -3.47
CA ILE A 46 -5.28 -1.94 -2.50
C ILE A 46 -5.12 -0.99 -1.30
N SER A 47 -3.90 -0.85 -0.79
CA SER A 47 -3.62 0.05 0.34
C SER A 47 -3.91 1.50 -0.04
N PHE A 48 -3.54 1.92 -1.25
CA PHE A 48 -3.79 3.25 -1.77
C PHE A 48 -5.29 3.50 -1.90
N TYR A 49 -6.04 2.59 -2.54
CA TYR A 49 -7.50 2.70 -2.68
C TYR A 49 -8.22 2.74 -1.33
N HIS A 50 -7.83 1.89 -0.38
CA HIS A 50 -8.48 1.83 0.92
C HIS A 50 -8.19 3.09 1.76
N LEU A 51 -6.97 3.63 1.69
CA LEU A 51 -6.65 4.92 2.31
C LEU A 51 -7.41 6.07 1.65
N PHE A 52 -7.48 6.09 0.31
CA PHE A 52 -8.16 7.16 -0.43
C PHE A 52 -9.67 7.15 -0.20
N ALA A 53 -10.28 5.96 -0.11
CA ALA A 53 -11.68 5.78 0.23
C ALA A 53 -11.98 6.29 1.65
N LYS A 54 -11.11 5.98 2.62
CA LYS A 54 -11.23 6.47 4.01
C LYS A 54 -11.09 7.99 4.14
N ASP A 55 -10.34 8.63 3.24
CA ASP A 55 -10.17 10.08 3.22
C ASP A 55 -11.39 10.83 2.65
N ARG A 56 -12.11 10.21 1.70
CA ARG A 56 -13.38 10.73 1.18
C ARG A 56 -14.48 10.70 2.24
N ASP A 57 -14.47 9.68 3.09
CA ASP A 57 -15.43 9.55 4.19
C ASP A 57 -15.19 10.64 5.25
N LYS A 58 -13.94 10.85 5.68
CA LYS A 58 -13.59 11.91 6.65
C LYS A 58 -13.92 13.33 6.18
N ARG A 59 -13.93 13.60 4.87
CA ARG A 59 -14.34 14.90 4.33
C ARG A 59 -15.85 15.14 4.32
N ASN A 60 -16.66 14.09 4.46
CA ASN A 60 -18.13 14.19 4.51
C ASN A 60 -18.69 14.24 5.94
N ILE A 61 -17.90 13.90 6.98
CA ILE A 61 -18.33 13.97 8.40
C ILE A 61 -17.93 15.29 9.08
N SER A 62 -17.59 16.32 8.31
CA SER A 62 -17.59 17.69 8.82
C SER A 62 -18.65 18.52 8.06
N PRO A 63 -19.95 18.17 8.18
CA PRO A 63 -20.98 19.15 7.88
C PRO A 63 -20.82 20.30 8.89
N GLY A 64 -21.00 21.52 8.40
CA GLY A 64 -20.70 22.78 9.07
C GLY A 64 -20.82 22.79 10.60
N ARG A 65 -19.74 23.26 11.24
CA ARG A 65 -19.84 23.99 12.50
C ARG A 65 -19.50 25.44 12.18
N ASN A 66 -20.48 26.14 11.59
CA ASN A 66 -20.61 27.59 11.70
C ASN A 66 -21.48 27.87 12.92
#